data_AF-K9EFS2-F1
#
_entry.id   AF-K9EFS2-F1
#
_cell.length_a   1.000
_cell.length_b   1.000
_cell.length_c   1.000
_cell.angle_alpha   90.00
_cell.angle_beta   90.00
_cell.angle_gamma   90.00
#
_symmetry.space_group_name_H-M   'P 1'
#
loop_
_entity.id
_entity.type
_entity.pdbx_description
1 polymer ?
#
loop_
_entity_poly.entity_id
_entity_poly.type
_entity_poly.pdbx_seq_one_letter_code
_entity_poly.pdbx_strand_id
1 'polypeptide(L)'
;MSDINIQKRVALISDSSGERGLGSLTSALASRGVAGEPTAGEGLANFTAALPLGLQQNTITSEGFVSWLASAQEQTSILNHPHFLLWNRRSEYLDDLAAVGIDVFDETTESVSRTHSLVYFNGEYAYSLSEATPTLASAATPAPEVPLLNTGALVLRAIGLISRSSEWAATSGLPLYLRIDLAEVEGEARPRLIAVDGIAPGLGLATSPDHAQMFAQAIAERVEFL
;
A
#
# COMPACT_ATOMS: atom_id res chain seq x y z
N MET A 1 -8.61 -37.35 13.79
CA MET A 1 -9.25 -36.03 13.88
C MET A 1 -8.79 -35.27 12.66
N SER A 2 -9.66 -35.09 11.67
CA SER A 2 -9.35 -34.25 10.53
C SER A 2 -9.44 -32.81 11.02
N ASP A 3 -8.31 -32.12 11.10
CA ASP A 3 -8.30 -30.68 11.33
C ASP A 3 -9.18 -30.04 10.27
N ILE A 4 -10.26 -29.39 10.71
CA ILE A 4 -11.06 -28.54 9.84
C ILE A 4 -10.12 -27.41 9.44
N ASN A 5 -9.50 -27.54 8.28
CA ASN A 5 -8.69 -26.49 7.70
C ASN A 5 -9.66 -25.36 7.33
N ILE A 6 -9.87 -24.43 8.27
CA ILE A 6 -10.67 -23.24 8.04
C ILE A 6 -9.88 -22.41 7.04
N GLN A 7 -10.29 -22.49 5.79
CA GLN A 7 -9.69 -21.72 4.71
C GLN A 7 -9.72 -20.24 5.08
N LYS A 8 -8.55 -19.60 5.12
CA LYS A 8 -8.43 -18.17 5.37
C LYS A 8 -9.03 -17.41 4.19
N ARG A 9 -9.89 -16.43 4.46
CA ARG A 9 -10.60 -15.64 3.45
C ARG A 9 -10.25 -14.17 3.60
N VAL A 10 -9.86 -13.53 2.50
CA VAL A 10 -9.49 -12.11 2.46
C VAL A 10 -10.41 -11.36 1.52
N ALA A 11 -11.11 -10.36 2.04
CA ALA A 11 -11.90 -9.42 1.24
C ALA A 11 -10.96 -8.42 0.54
N LEU A 12 -10.91 -8.46 -0.78
CA LEU A 12 -10.15 -7.53 -1.62
C LEU A 12 -11.06 -6.37 -1.99
N ILE A 13 -10.99 -5.28 -1.23
CA ILE A 13 -11.94 -4.18 -1.36
C ILE A 13 -11.50 -3.26 -2.50
N SER A 14 -12.33 -3.17 -3.52
CA SER A 14 -12.06 -2.41 -4.73
C SER A 14 -13.38 -1.90 -5.33
N ASP A 15 -13.39 -0.68 -5.84
CA ASP A 15 -14.51 -0.17 -6.65
C ASP A 15 -14.39 -0.62 -8.13
N SER A 16 -15.37 -0.22 -8.95
CA SER A 16 -15.44 -0.55 -10.38
C SER A 16 -14.31 0.04 -11.23
N SER A 17 -13.55 1.01 -10.70
CA SER A 17 -12.36 1.59 -11.30
C SER A 17 -11.05 1.09 -10.68
N GLY A 18 -11.14 0.16 -9.71
CA GLY A 18 -10.03 -0.15 -8.81
C GLY A 18 -8.88 -0.96 -9.41
N GLU A 19 -8.05 -1.52 -8.52
CA GLU A 19 -6.75 -2.10 -8.87
C GLU A 19 -6.85 -3.11 -10.03
N ARG A 20 -6.15 -2.84 -11.13
CA ARG A 20 -6.08 -3.80 -12.25
C ARG A 20 -5.21 -4.98 -11.84
N GLY A 21 -5.66 -6.19 -12.14
CA GLY A 21 -4.89 -7.41 -11.83
C GLY A 21 -5.36 -8.18 -10.60
N LEU A 22 -6.53 -7.86 -10.04
CA LEU A 22 -7.14 -8.65 -8.95
C LEU A 22 -7.29 -10.13 -9.30
N GLY A 23 -7.55 -10.49 -10.57
CA GLY A 23 -7.60 -11.88 -11.00
C GLY A 23 -6.27 -12.63 -10.80
N SER A 24 -5.14 -11.96 -11.09
CA SER A 24 -3.79 -12.50 -10.84
C SER A 24 -3.53 -12.63 -9.35
N LEU A 25 -3.93 -11.64 -8.55
CA LEU A 25 -3.79 -11.67 -7.08
C LEU A 25 -4.61 -12.79 -6.45
N THR A 26 -5.90 -12.93 -6.80
CA THR A 26 -6.76 -14.02 -6.34
C THR A 26 -6.17 -15.39 -6.69
N SER A 27 -5.63 -15.54 -7.90
CA SER A 27 -4.98 -16.79 -8.32
C SER A 27 -3.72 -17.09 -7.49
N ALA A 28 -2.90 -16.07 -7.21
CA ALA A 28 -1.68 -16.19 -6.40
C ALA A 28 -1.97 -16.42 -4.91
N LEU A 29 -3.09 -15.91 -4.38
CA LEU A 29 -3.56 -16.20 -3.03
C LEU A 29 -4.06 -17.65 -2.93
N ALA A 30 -4.84 -18.11 -3.93
CA ALA A 30 -5.36 -19.46 -3.96
C ALA A 30 -4.23 -20.52 -3.98
N SER A 31 -3.14 -20.27 -4.70
CA SER A 31 -1.96 -21.16 -4.69
C SER A 31 -1.26 -21.22 -3.33
N ARG A 32 -1.59 -20.31 -2.40
CA ARG A 32 -1.09 -20.24 -1.02
C ARG A 32 -2.14 -20.67 0.01
N GLY A 33 -3.26 -21.22 -0.42
CA GLY A 33 -4.34 -21.65 0.48
C GLY A 33 -5.19 -20.51 1.07
N VAL A 34 -5.06 -19.29 0.54
CA VAL A 34 -5.87 -18.12 0.94
C VAL A 34 -6.91 -17.83 -0.14
N ALA A 35 -8.18 -17.74 0.23
CA ALA A 35 -9.24 -17.30 -0.67
C ALA A 35 -9.29 -15.76 -0.73
N GLY A 36 -8.86 -15.16 -1.84
CA GLY A 36 -9.00 -13.72 -2.08
C GLY A 36 -10.26 -13.40 -2.89
N GLU A 37 -11.20 -12.64 -2.32
CA GLU A 37 -12.49 -12.34 -2.94
C GLU A 37 -12.67 -10.83 -3.15
N PRO A 38 -12.73 -10.37 -4.41
CA PRO A 38 -13.10 -8.99 -4.72
C PRO A 38 -14.50 -8.66 -4.21
N THR A 39 -14.65 -7.53 -3.51
CA THR A 39 -15.94 -7.06 -2.98
C THR A 39 -15.97 -5.53 -2.90
N ALA A 40 -17.19 -4.97 -2.87
CA ALA A 40 -17.42 -3.54 -2.65
C ALA A 40 -17.19 -3.11 -1.18
N GLY A 41 -16.91 -4.05 -0.27
CA GLY A 41 -16.62 -3.77 1.13
C GLY A 41 -17.79 -3.94 2.09
N GLU A 42 -18.84 -4.66 1.68
CA GLU A 42 -20.00 -5.02 2.51
C GLU A 42 -19.90 -6.47 3.01
N GLY A 43 -20.55 -6.77 4.15
CA GLY A 43 -20.71 -8.14 4.66
C GLY A 43 -19.40 -8.83 5.06
N LEU A 44 -18.56 -8.16 5.84
CA LEU A 44 -17.18 -8.56 6.09
C LEU A 44 -17.00 -9.62 7.18
N ALA A 45 -18.06 -9.94 7.94
CA ALA A 45 -18.00 -10.83 9.11
C ALA A 45 -17.52 -12.28 8.82
N ASN A 46 -17.57 -12.73 7.57
CA ASN A 46 -17.14 -14.07 7.17
C ASN A 46 -15.72 -14.13 6.61
N PHE A 47 -14.99 -13.01 6.67
CA PHE A 47 -13.60 -12.92 6.22
C PHE A 47 -12.65 -12.94 7.41
N THR A 48 -11.50 -13.58 7.23
CA THR A 48 -10.38 -13.49 8.17
C THR A 48 -9.85 -12.06 8.23
N ALA A 49 -9.74 -11.42 7.06
CA ALA A 49 -9.29 -10.05 6.96
C ALA A 49 -9.86 -9.32 5.74
N ALA A 50 -9.74 -8.00 5.76
CA ALA A 50 -10.10 -7.10 4.68
C ALA A 50 -8.91 -6.23 4.25
N LEU A 51 -8.82 -5.97 2.95
CA LEU A 51 -7.71 -5.31 2.29
C LEU A 51 -8.20 -4.15 1.40
N PRO A 52 -7.99 -2.88 1.79
CA PRO A 52 -8.47 -1.71 1.04
C PRO A 52 -7.66 -1.37 -0.23
N LEU A 53 -7.83 -2.12 -1.31
CA LEU A 53 -7.04 -1.96 -2.55
C LEU A 53 -7.49 -0.84 -3.50
N GLY A 54 -8.73 -0.38 -3.40
CA GLY A 54 -9.28 0.49 -4.44
C GLY A 54 -10.53 1.26 -4.02
N LEU A 55 -10.57 1.77 -2.80
CA LEU A 55 -11.57 2.77 -2.41
C LEU A 55 -11.07 4.13 -2.91
N GLN A 56 -11.41 4.50 -4.15
CA GLN A 56 -10.98 5.78 -4.72
C GLN A 56 -11.35 6.94 -3.77
N GLN A 57 -10.40 7.85 -3.54
CA GLN A 57 -10.59 8.99 -2.65
C GLN A 57 -11.76 9.90 -3.11
N ASN A 58 -12.11 9.85 -4.40
CA ASN A 58 -13.14 10.68 -5.02
C ASN A 58 -14.56 10.08 -4.95
N THR A 59 -14.71 8.79 -4.65
CA THR A 59 -16.02 8.11 -4.63
C THR A 59 -16.59 7.98 -3.22
N ILE A 60 -15.73 8.02 -2.20
CA ILE A 60 -16.13 7.98 -0.80
C ILE A 60 -15.69 9.28 -0.10
N THR A 61 -16.63 9.96 0.55
CA THR A 61 -16.30 11.12 1.38
C THR A 61 -15.38 10.71 2.52
N SER A 62 -14.61 11.64 3.09
CA SER A 62 -13.80 11.34 4.27
C SER A 62 -14.63 10.76 5.42
N GLU A 63 -15.82 11.32 5.67
CA GLU A 63 -16.77 10.80 6.67
C GLU A 63 -17.28 9.40 6.33
N GLY A 64 -17.61 9.15 5.06
CA GLY A 64 -18.02 7.84 4.58
C GLY A 64 -16.93 6.78 4.77
N PHE A 65 -15.67 7.15 4.50
CA PHE A 65 -14.54 6.25 4.69
C PHE A 65 -14.29 5.94 6.17
N VAL A 66 -14.35 6.95 7.04
CA VAL A 66 -14.23 6.75 8.49
C VAL A 66 -15.34 5.83 9.00
N SER A 67 -16.57 6.08 8.58
CA SER A 67 -17.73 5.26 8.98
C SER A 67 -17.61 3.82 8.49
N TRP A 68 -17.21 3.64 7.24
CA TRP A 68 -16.96 2.32 6.66
C TRP A 68 -15.85 1.59 7.41
N LEU A 69 -14.71 2.24 7.65
CA LEU A 69 -13.56 1.63 8.32
C LEU A 69 -13.91 1.23 9.76
N ALA A 70 -14.69 2.07 10.46
CA ALA A 70 -15.19 1.76 11.79
C ALA A 70 -16.13 0.55 11.80
N SER A 71 -17.03 0.44 10.82
CA SER A 71 -17.90 -0.74 10.68
C SER A 71 -17.14 -1.99 10.27
N ALA A 72 -16.11 -1.85 9.42
CA ALA A 72 -15.32 -2.97 8.92
C ALA A 72 -14.46 -3.61 10.02
N GLN A 73 -13.83 -2.80 10.88
CA GLN A 73 -13.00 -3.30 11.98
C GLN A 73 -13.81 -4.04 13.07
N GLU A 74 -15.11 -3.79 13.18
CA GLU A 74 -16.01 -4.56 14.06
C GLU A 74 -16.31 -5.95 13.51
N GLN A 75 -16.16 -6.14 12.19
CA GLN A 75 -16.52 -7.37 11.48
C GLN A 75 -15.31 -8.25 11.16
N THR A 76 -14.15 -7.67 10.88
CA THR A 76 -12.95 -8.40 10.44
C THR A 76 -11.67 -7.61 10.70
N SER A 77 -10.51 -8.28 10.60
CA SER A 77 -9.21 -7.60 10.70
C SER A 77 -8.91 -6.78 9.45
N ILE A 78 -8.42 -5.55 9.59
CA ILE A 78 -8.00 -4.72 8.44
C ILE A 78 -6.48 -4.81 8.27
N LEU A 79 -6.00 -5.26 7.10
CA LEU A 79 -4.59 -5.62 6.91
C LEU A 79 -3.62 -4.43 6.87
N ASN A 80 -4.05 -3.28 6.33
CA ASN A 80 -3.43 -2.00 6.67
C ASN A 80 -4.18 -1.42 7.86
N HIS A 81 -3.48 -1.19 8.98
CA HIS A 81 -4.13 -0.83 10.24
C HIS A 81 -4.98 0.46 10.11
N PRO A 82 -6.18 0.53 10.73
CA PRO A 82 -7.07 1.69 10.60
C PRO A 82 -6.42 3.05 10.90
N HIS A 83 -5.59 3.13 11.96
CA HIS A 83 -4.88 4.37 12.28
C HIS A 83 -3.97 4.87 11.14
N PHE A 84 -3.23 3.98 10.47
CA PHE A 84 -2.39 4.35 9.35
C PHE A 84 -3.23 4.84 8.17
N LEU A 85 -4.32 4.13 7.86
CA LEU A 85 -5.23 4.50 6.77
C LEU A 85 -5.89 5.87 7.01
N LEU A 86 -6.33 6.15 8.24
CA LEU A 86 -6.91 7.43 8.61
C LEU A 86 -5.86 8.55 8.56
N TRP A 87 -4.65 8.29 9.04
CA TRP A 87 -3.55 9.25 9.00
C TRP A 87 -3.17 9.61 7.57
N ASN A 88 -2.93 8.60 6.72
CA ASN A 88 -2.47 8.76 5.34
C ASN A 88 -3.54 9.37 4.42
N ARG A 89 -4.81 9.38 4.82
CA ARG A 89 -5.90 10.01 4.05
C ARG A 89 -5.96 11.53 4.21
N ARG A 90 -5.35 12.09 5.25
CA ARG A 90 -5.41 13.53 5.55
C ARG A 90 -4.35 14.27 4.74
N SER A 91 -4.65 15.46 4.21
CA SER A 91 -3.66 16.25 3.44
C SER A 91 -2.40 16.59 4.23
N GLU A 92 -2.49 16.64 5.56
CA GLU A 92 -1.42 17.04 6.48
C GLU A 92 -0.39 15.94 6.76
N TYR A 93 -0.57 14.71 6.24
CA TYR A 93 0.37 13.61 6.54
C TYR A 93 1.80 13.91 6.05
N LEU A 94 1.94 14.70 4.98
CA LEU A 94 3.24 15.14 4.47
C LEU A 94 3.92 16.11 5.43
N ASP A 95 3.16 16.98 6.10
CA ASP A 95 3.69 17.86 7.14
C ASP A 95 4.20 17.06 8.34
N ASP A 96 3.47 16.00 8.74
CA ASP A 96 3.91 15.09 9.80
C ASP A 96 5.24 14.40 9.43
N LEU A 97 5.41 13.99 8.17
CA LEU A 97 6.64 13.40 7.66
C LEU A 97 7.79 14.42 7.59
N ALA A 98 7.52 15.64 7.14
CA ALA A 98 8.49 16.73 7.12
C ALA A 98 8.96 17.09 8.53
N ALA A 99 8.04 17.12 9.51
CA ALA A 99 8.35 17.40 10.91
C ALA A 99 9.30 16.38 11.56
N VAL A 100 9.38 15.16 11.02
CA VAL A 100 10.34 14.12 11.45
C VAL A 100 11.56 14.00 10.53
N GLY A 101 11.76 14.96 9.64
CA GLY A 101 12.98 15.13 8.84
C GLY A 101 12.97 14.43 7.48
N ILE A 102 11.80 14.13 6.92
CA ILE A 102 11.68 13.70 5.52
C ILE A 102 11.67 14.93 4.61
N ASP A 103 12.55 14.96 3.61
CA ASP A 103 12.55 16.00 2.58
C ASP A 103 11.34 15.78 1.65
N VAL A 104 10.31 16.62 1.76
CA VAL A 104 9.10 16.61 0.91
C VAL A 104 9.29 17.55 -0.27
N PHE A 105 8.79 17.14 -1.44
CA PHE A 105 8.85 17.90 -2.68
C PHE A 105 7.94 19.13 -2.61
N ASP A 106 8.47 20.29 -2.99
CA ASP A 106 7.71 21.53 -3.11
C ASP A 106 7.52 21.92 -4.57
N GLU A 107 6.31 21.66 -5.09
CA GLU A 107 5.94 21.96 -6.48
C GLU A 107 6.00 23.45 -6.85
N THR A 108 6.07 24.36 -5.87
CA THR A 108 6.14 25.80 -6.11
C THR A 108 7.57 26.31 -6.29
N THR A 109 8.57 25.58 -5.78
CA THR A 109 9.97 26.03 -5.75
C THR A 109 10.96 25.07 -6.39
N GLU A 110 10.59 23.79 -6.56
CA GLU A 110 11.46 22.75 -7.10
C GLU A 110 11.01 22.30 -8.50
N SER A 111 11.97 21.81 -9.29
CA SER A 111 11.72 21.24 -10.62
C SER A 111 12.10 19.75 -10.63
N VAL A 112 11.14 18.92 -11.07
CA VAL A 112 11.33 17.46 -11.16
C VAL A 112 12.03 17.10 -12.46
N SER A 113 13.13 16.36 -12.36
CA SER A 113 13.78 15.74 -13.51
C SER A 113 13.21 14.35 -13.81
N ARG A 114 12.82 13.59 -12.78
CA ARG A 114 12.25 12.25 -12.89
C ARG A 114 11.43 11.89 -11.65
N THR A 115 10.38 11.08 -11.84
CA THR A 115 9.57 10.48 -10.77
C THR A 115 9.81 8.98 -10.67
N HIS A 116 9.72 8.45 -9.44
CA HIS A 116 9.85 7.03 -9.14
C HIS A 116 8.78 6.60 -8.16
N SER A 117 8.10 5.49 -8.47
CA SER A 117 7.15 4.87 -7.55
C SER A 117 7.75 3.58 -6.99
N LEU A 118 8.04 3.55 -5.70
CA LEU A 118 8.55 2.38 -5.00
C LEU A 118 7.41 1.66 -4.28
N VAL A 119 7.26 0.36 -4.51
CA VAL A 119 6.26 -0.47 -3.85
C VAL A 119 6.91 -1.29 -2.75
N TYR A 120 6.28 -1.27 -1.58
CA TYR A 120 6.71 -2.01 -0.40
C TYR A 120 5.62 -2.96 0.06
N PHE A 121 6.02 -4.16 0.50
CA PHE A 121 5.16 -5.13 1.19
C PHE A 121 5.80 -5.52 2.52
N ASN A 122 5.02 -5.52 3.60
CA ASN A 122 5.52 -5.78 4.96
C ASN A 122 6.75 -4.94 5.36
N GLY A 123 6.87 -3.71 4.82
CA GLY A 123 8.01 -2.81 5.03
C GLY A 123 9.27 -3.19 4.24
N GLU A 124 9.23 -4.21 3.41
CA GLU A 124 10.32 -4.59 2.51
C GLU A 124 10.07 -4.06 1.10
N TYR A 125 11.13 -3.59 0.44
CA TYR A 125 11.04 -3.16 -0.95
C TYR A 125 10.67 -4.36 -1.83
N ALA A 126 9.63 -4.22 -2.64
CA ALA A 126 9.18 -5.25 -3.55
C ALA A 126 9.68 -4.97 -4.98
N TYR A 127 9.24 -3.86 -5.56
CA TYR A 127 9.58 -3.45 -6.92
C TYR A 127 9.32 -1.96 -7.11
N SER A 128 9.72 -1.43 -8.27
CA SER A 128 9.44 -0.05 -8.67
C SER A 128 8.58 -0.01 -9.93
N LEU A 129 7.64 0.92 -9.96
CA LEU A 129 6.88 1.26 -11.16
C LEU A 129 7.58 2.45 -11.83
N SER A 130 7.76 2.37 -13.14
CA SER A 130 8.21 3.51 -13.94
C SER A 130 7.00 4.16 -14.60
N GLU A 131 6.88 5.48 -14.49
CA GLU A 131 6.04 6.27 -15.39
C GLU A 131 6.74 6.38 -16.75
N ALA A 132 6.76 5.28 -17.51
CA ALA A 132 7.19 5.32 -18.91
C ALA A 132 5.95 5.40 -19.80
N THR A 133 5.91 6.40 -20.69
CA THR A 133 5.01 6.50 -21.83
C THR A 133 4.78 5.10 -22.43
N PRO A 134 3.51 4.67 -22.63
CA PRO A 134 3.19 3.28 -22.96
C PRO A 134 3.72 2.94 -24.35
N THR A 135 4.96 2.48 -24.41
CA THR A 135 5.58 1.93 -25.62
C THR A 135 6.13 0.56 -25.28
N LEU A 136 5.27 -0.43 -25.51
CA LEU A 136 5.54 -1.83 -25.82
C LEU A 136 7.01 -2.29 -25.64
N ALA A 137 7.38 -2.68 -24.42
CA ALA A 137 8.17 -3.88 -24.14
C ALA A 137 8.34 -4.00 -22.62
N SER A 138 7.86 -5.13 -22.06
CA SER A 138 8.15 -5.58 -20.71
C SER A 138 9.63 -5.93 -20.60
N ALA A 139 10.46 -4.92 -20.36
CA ALA A 139 11.80 -5.12 -19.81
C ALA A 139 11.68 -4.95 -18.30
N ALA A 140 12.29 -5.85 -17.54
CA ALA A 140 12.42 -5.69 -16.09
C ALA A 140 12.96 -4.29 -15.81
N THR A 141 12.23 -3.51 -15.00
CA THR A 141 12.72 -2.22 -14.55
C THR A 141 14.05 -2.45 -13.83
N PRO A 142 15.15 -1.78 -14.21
CA PRO A 142 16.40 -1.91 -13.48
C PRO A 142 16.16 -1.61 -12.01
N ALA A 143 16.86 -2.34 -11.13
CA ALA A 143 16.75 -2.10 -9.69
C ALA A 143 16.98 -0.61 -9.40
N PRO A 144 16.16 0.01 -8.53
CA PRO A 144 16.27 1.42 -8.24
C PRO A 144 17.64 1.74 -7.66
N GLU A 145 18.11 2.95 -7.93
CA GLU A 145 19.38 3.42 -7.42
C GLU A 145 19.37 3.49 -5.89
N VAL A 146 20.54 3.29 -5.27
CA VAL A 146 20.71 3.26 -3.81
C VAL A 146 20.12 4.48 -3.10
N PRO A 147 20.22 5.73 -3.62
CA PRO A 147 19.57 6.89 -3.00
C PRO A 147 18.05 6.76 -2.88
N LEU A 148 17.37 6.21 -3.90
CA LEU A 148 15.91 6.02 -3.88
C LEU A 148 15.51 5.02 -2.80
N LEU A 149 16.21 3.88 -2.73
CA LEU A 149 15.95 2.85 -1.70
C LEU A 149 16.19 3.37 -0.29
N ASN A 150 17.24 4.17 -0.10
CA ASN A 150 17.52 4.81 1.19
C ASN A 150 16.42 5.78 1.59
N THR A 151 15.95 6.64 0.67
CA THR A 151 14.84 7.56 0.93
C THR A 151 13.56 6.80 1.29
N GLY A 152 13.18 5.77 0.51
CA GLY A 152 11.99 4.97 0.83
C GLY A 152 12.09 4.24 2.18
N ALA A 153 13.27 3.72 2.54
CA ALA A 153 13.51 3.13 3.85
C ALA A 153 13.43 4.17 5.00
N LEU A 154 13.87 5.41 4.78
CA LEU A 154 13.72 6.50 5.75
C LEU A 154 12.24 6.87 5.96
N VAL A 155 11.46 6.95 4.88
CA VAL A 155 10.01 7.20 4.96
C VAL A 155 9.30 6.11 5.77
N LEU A 156 9.60 4.83 5.54
CA LEU A 156 9.07 3.73 6.36
C LEU A 156 9.41 3.86 7.84
N ARG A 157 10.67 4.23 8.16
CA ARG A 157 11.09 4.47 9.55
C ARG A 157 10.35 5.66 10.16
N ALA A 158 10.13 6.72 9.40
CA ALA A 158 9.37 7.89 9.82
C ALA A 158 7.91 7.54 10.15
N ILE A 159 7.23 6.75 9.31
CA ILE A 159 5.89 6.22 9.60
C ILE A 159 5.89 5.42 10.92
N GLY A 160 6.91 4.57 11.13
CA GLY A 160 7.08 3.85 12.38
C GLY A 160 7.29 4.76 13.60
N LEU A 161 8.00 5.89 13.46
CA LEU A 161 8.18 6.88 14.52
C LEU A 161 6.87 7.60 14.85
N ILE A 162 6.16 8.10 13.83
CA ILE A 162 4.86 8.76 13.96
C ILE A 162 3.84 7.83 14.62
N SER A 163 3.81 6.56 14.20
CA SER A 163 2.96 5.54 14.80
C SER A 163 3.20 5.39 16.31
N ARG A 164 4.47 5.41 16.75
CA ARG A 164 4.80 5.29 18.19
C ARG A 164 4.50 6.55 18.97
N SER A 165 4.77 7.73 18.41
CA SER A 165 4.48 9.01 19.07
C SER A 165 2.99 9.30 19.20
N SER A 166 2.18 8.71 18.31
CA SER A 166 0.73 8.86 18.27
C SER A 166 -0.01 7.75 19.02
N GLU A 167 0.70 6.90 19.78
CA GLU A 167 0.15 5.77 20.56
C GLU A 167 -0.69 4.79 19.72
N TRP A 168 -0.35 4.61 18.44
CA TRP A 168 -1.01 3.59 17.63
C TRP A 168 -0.55 2.19 18.08
N ALA A 169 -1.33 1.17 17.72
CA ALA A 169 -0.93 -0.22 17.95
C ALA A 169 0.44 -0.50 17.30
N ALA A 170 1.24 -1.39 17.88
CA ALA A 170 2.60 -1.66 17.41
C ALA A 170 2.66 -2.09 15.93
N THR A 171 1.61 -2.75 15.43
CA THR A 171 1.47 -3.18 14.03
C THR A 171 1.05 -2.05 13.08
N SER A 172 0.61 -0.90 13.60
CA SER A 172 0.18 0.25 12.79
C SER A 172 1.34 0.96 12.09
N GLY A 173 2.55 0.86 12.63
CA GLY A 173 3.76 1.45 12.04
C GLY A 173 4.38 0.62 10.91
N LEU A 174 3.80 -0.54 10.58
CA LEU A 174 4.26 -1.43 9.52
C LEU A 174 3.09 -1.84 8.60
N PRO A 175 2.70 -0.96 7.67
CA PRO A 175 1.66 -1.27 6.70
C PRO A 175 1.97 -2.57 5.94
N LEU A 176 0.94 -3.36 5.63
CA LEU A 176 1.07 -4.53 4.77
C LEU A 176 1.58 -4.12 3.39
N TYR A 177 1.10 -2.99 2.87
CA TYR A 177 1.58 -2.43 1.61
C TYR A 177 1.53 -0.91 1.63
N LEU A 178 2.39 -0.31 0.81
CA LEU A 178 2.36 1.11 0.46
C LEU A 178 3.14 1.36 -0.83
N ARG A 179 2.77 2.43 -1.54
CA ARG A 179 3.60 3.03 -2.59
C ARG A 179 4.22 4.32 -2.07
N ILE A 180 5.48 4.55 -2.39
CA ILE A 180 6.20 5.80 -2.10
C ILE A 180 6.61 6.41 -3.43
N ASP A 181 6.09 7.61 -3.70
CA ASP A 181 6.42 8.37 -4.89
C ASP A 181 7.51 9.39 -4.56
N LEU A 182 8.60 9.35 -5.31
CA LEU A 182 9.79 10.16 -5.12
C LEU A 182 10.11 10.98 -6.36
N ALA A 183 10.58 12.22 -6.18
CA ALA A 183 11.09 13.09 -7.22
C ALA A 183 12.62 13.18 -7.15
N GLU A 184 13.29 12.96 -8.27
CA GLU A 184 14.66 13.44 -8.48
C GLU A 184 14.59 14.93 -8.85
N VAL A 185 15.07 15.81 -7.97
CA VAL A 185 15.07 17.26 -8.18
C VAL A 185 16.33 17.69 -8.93
N GLU A 186 16.18 18.59 -9.90
CA GLU A 186 17.31 19.09 -10.69
C GLU A 186 18.41 19.70 -9.82
N GLY A 187 19.64 19.20 -9.96
CA GLY A 187 20.81 19.69 -9.22
C GLY A 187 20.92 19.18 -7.78
N GLU A 188 19.98 18.37 -7.31
CA GLU A 188 19.98 17.80 -5.95
C GLU A 188 20.46 16.35 -5.95
N ALA A 189 21.20 15.98 -4.89
CA ALA A 189 21.74 14.62 -4.75
C ALA A 189 20.76 13.64 -4.08
N ARG A 190 19.68 14.15 -3.47
CA ARG A 190 18.72 13.34 -2.72
C ARG A 190 17.33 13.48 -3.32
N PRO A 191 16.62 12.36 -3.54
CA PRO A 191 15.23 12.40 -3.94
C PRO A 191 14.35 13.04 -2.87
N ARG A 192 13.31 13.75 -3.30
CA ARG A 192 12.25 14.30 -2.44
C ARG A 192 11.04 13.36 -2.41
N LEU A 193 10.36 13.28 -1.28
CA LEU A 193 9.08 12.59 -1.16
C LEU A 193 7.97 13.42 -1.83
N ILE A 194 7.27 12.83 -2.79
CA ILE A 194 6.05 13.41 -3.38
C ILE A 194 4.83 12.94 -2.59
N ALA A 195 4.70 11.61 -2.41
CA ALA A 195 3.53 11.02 -1.78
C ALA A 195 3.84 9.66 -1.14
N VAL A 196 3.00 9.29 -0.18
CA VAL A 196 2.86 7.91 0.33
C VAL A 196 1.42 7.50 0.13
N ASP A 197 1.18 6.38 -0.53
CA ASP A 197 -0.17 5.85 -0.75
C ASP A 197 -0.34 4.49 -0.08
N GLY A 198 -1.16 4.48 0.98
CA GLY A 198 -1.61 3.28 1.70
C GLY A 198 -3.03 2.82 1.32
N ILE A 199 -3.74 3.63 0.51
CA ILE A 199 -5.11 3.38 0.03
C ILE A 199 -5.11 3.58 -1.49
N ALA A 200 -5.57 2.58 -2.24
CA ALA A 200 -5.63 2.65 -3.71
C ALA A 200 -4.30 3.05 -4.41
N PRO A 201 -3.15 2.44 -4.06
CA PRO A 201 -1.83 2.90 -4.49
C PRO A 201 -1.47 2.57 -5.94
N GLY A 202 -2.35 1.94 -6.73
CA GLY A 202 -2.02 1.53 -8.11
C GLY A 202 -0.78 0.64 -8.15
N LEU A 203 -0.86 -0.55 -7.55
CA LEU A 203 0.29 -1.46 -7.36
C LEU A 203 0.82 -2.04 -8.67
N GLY A 204 0.10 -1.92 -9.78
CA GLY A 204 0.54 -2.46 -11.06
C GLY A 204 0.50 -3.98 -11.06
N LEU A 205 -0.48 -4.60 -10.38
CA LEU A 205 -0.60 -6.06 -10.32
C LEU A 205 -0.87 -6.69 -11.70
N ALA A 206 -1.39 -5.89 -12.64
CA ALA A 206 -1.60 -6.30 -14.03
C ALA A 206 -0.34 -6.23 -14.91
N THR A 207 0.74 -5.59 -14.47
CA THR A 207 1.93 -5.36 -15.31
C THR A 207 2.91 -6.53 -15.26
N SER A 208 2.95 -7.29 -14.16
CA SER A 208 3.76 -8.49 -14.01
C SER A 208 3.08 -9.50 -13.08
N PRO A 209 3.05 -10.81 -13.44
CA PRO A 209 2.60 -11.86 -12.53
C PRO A 209 3.39 -11.89 -11.21
N ASP A 210 4.66 -11.53 -11.24
CA ASP A 210 5.53 -11.55 -10.06
C ASP A 210 5.07 -10.54 -9.00
N HIS A 211 4.54 -9.39 -9.42
CA HIS A 211 3.98 -8.39 -8.49
C HIS A 211 2.81 -8.98 -7.68
N ALA A 212 1.90 -9.70 -8.36
CA ALA A 212 0.79 -10.38 -7.70
C ALA A 212 1.28 -11.53 -6.79
N GLN A 213 2.34 -12.25 -7.18
CA GLN A 213 2.93 -13.31 -6.36
C GLN A 213 3.56 -12.77 -5.08
N MET A 214 4.35 -11.69 -5.17
CA MET A 214 4.95 -11.03 -4.02
C MET A 214 3.89 -10.48 -3.08
N PHE A 215 2.83 -9.88 -3.62
CA PHE A 215 1.76 -9.35 -2.78
C PHE A 215 0.94 -10.45 -2.11
N ALA A 216 0.61 -11.52 -2.84
CA ALA A 216 -0.06 -12.68 -2.27
C ALA A 216 0.75 -13.34 -1.16
N GLN A 217 2.08 -13.37 -1.29
CA GLN A 217 2.99 -13.84 -0.25
C GLN A 217 2.86 -12.99 1.02
N ALA A 218 2.98 -11.67 0.89
CA ALA A 218 2.87 -10.76 2.02
C ALA A 218 1.51 -10.83 2.73
N ILE A 219 0.42 -10.99 1.97
CA ILE A 219 -0.92 -11.21 2.53
C ILE A 219 -0.98 -12.53 3.27
N ALA A 220 -0.50 -13.63 2.67
CA ALA A 220 -0.53 -14.96 3.27
C ALA A 220 0.22 -14.97 4.62
N GLU A 221 1.43 -14.42 4.66
CA GLU A 221 2.21 -14.26 5.88
C GLU A 221 1.41 -13.48 6.94
N ARG A 222 0.77 -12.37 6.57
CA ARG A 222 0.04 -11.53 7.53
C ARG A 222 -1.19 -12.25 8.10
N VAL A 223 -1.93 -13.00 7.30
CA VAL A 223 -3.14 -13.71 7.75
C VAL A 223 -2.86 -15.00 8.51
N GLU A 224 -1.66 -15.56 8.41
CA GLU A 224 -1.23 -16.68 9.24
C GLU A 224 -1.13 -16.29 10.73
N PHE A 225 -0.85 -15.01 11.03
CA PHE A 225 -0.74 -14.49 12.39
C PHE A 225 -2.04 -13.85 12.93
N LEU A 226 -3.16 -13.99 12.22
CA LEU A 226 -4.51 -13.57 12.65
C LEU A 226 -5.34 -14.78 13.10
#